data_AF-A0A9P8VPN2-F1
#
_entry.id   AF-A0A9P8VPN2-F1
#
_cell.length_a   1.000
_cell.length_b   1.000
_cell.length_c   1.000
_cell.angle_alpha   90.00
_cell.angle_beta   90.00
_cell.angle_gamma   90.00
#
_symmetry.space_group_name_H-M   'P 1'
#
loop_
_entity.id
_entity.type
_entity.pdbx_description
1 polymer ?
#
loop_
_entity_poly.entity_id
_entity_poly.type
_entity_poly.pdbx_seq_one_letter_code
_entity_poly.pdbx_strand_id
1 'polypeptide(L)'
;MNAIVCICAAGLAAALFGPTLKCLPGMYHVRTLYAVLVRKAFGKPRDHRTLFKPEIFTSRNPLFEVDVYFHKTNSSYFSDLDESRLCLLARVFPECFSFTGNNIRPAMGGTACTFFKAIAPFEKYEVTSQILSWDDKWLYIASYFLVAGGSHRLARAARLDPKAVDDATRKVVIATAITKYCFKLGRLTLEPEQLLQKKKLLIRDSEVEWTRKKAEGAHIAASMDALGALRDGAFLMGGR
;
A
#
# COMPACT_ATOMS: atom_id res chain seq x y z
N MET A 1 4.36 37.89 29.67
CA MET A 1 3.55 37.83 28.42
C MET A 1 4.36 37.27 27.24
N ASN A 2 5.58 37.76 26.98
CA ASN A 2 6.40 37.33 25.84
C ASN A 2 6.78 35.83 25.82
N ALA A 3 7.11 35.23 26.97
CA ALA A 3 7.49 33.82 27.01
C ALA A 3 6.34 32.86 26.64
N ILE A 4 5.11 33.14 27.10
CA ILE A 4 3.93 32.33 26.79
C ILE A 4 3.59 32.44 25.30
N VAL A 5 3.63 33.64 24.73
CA VAL A 5 3.40 33.85 23.29
C VAL A 5 4.44 33.12 22.44
N CYS A 6 5.72 33.16 22.83
CA CYS A 6 6.77 32.41 22.12
C CYS A 6 6.58 30.90 22.21
N ILE A 7 6.20 30.37 23.38
CA ILE A 7 5.92 28.94 23.56
C ILE A 7 4.71 28.51 22.72
N CYS A 8 3.63 29.31 22.72
CA CYS A 8 2.45 29.06 21.89
C CYS A 8 2.78 29.12 20.40
N ALA A 9 3.59 30.10 19.96
CA ALA A 9 4.02 30.21 18.57
C ALA A 9 4.91 29.04 18.14
N ALA A 10 5.86 28.62 18.98
CA ALA A 10 6.70 27.46 18.74
C ALA A 10 5.88 26.16 18.69
N GLY A 11 4.91 26.00 19.60
CA GLY A 11 3.97 24.87 19.59
C GLY A 11 3.12 24.82 18.33
N LEU A 12 2.60 25.98 17.88
CA LEU A 12 1.85 26.09 16.63
C LEU A 12 2.72 25.76 15.41
N ALA A 13 3.95 26.29 15.36
CA ALA A 13 4.88 25.98 14.30
C ALA A 13 5.22 24.48 14.24
N ALA A 14 5.46 23.85 15.39
CA ALA A 14 5.71 22.41 15.47
C ALA A 14 4.50 21.59 14.99
N ALA A 15 3.28 22.01 15.33
CA ALA A 15 2.05 21.34 14.90
C ALA A 15 1.80 21.46 13.39
N LEU A 16 2.04 22.64 12.80
CA LEU A 16 1.84 22.91 11.38
C LEU A 16 2.95 22.30 10.50
N PHE A 17 4.21 22.47 10.90
CA PHE A 17 5.37 22.11 10.08
C PHE A 17 5.97 20.75 10.43
N GLY A 18 5.77 20.24 11.64
CA GLY A 18 6.28 18.94 12.06
C GLY A 18 5.80 17.79 11.18
N PRO A 19 4.48 17.59 10.98
CA PRO A 19 3.96 16.60 10.04
C PRO A 19 4.41 16.83 8.60
N THR A 20 4.65 18.09 8.24
CA THR A 20 5.07 18.53 6.91
C THR A 20 6.54 18.19 6.61
N LEU A 21 7.34 17.82 7.61
CA LEU A 21 8.72 17.36 7.41
C LEU A 21 8.79 16.17 6.44
N LYS A 22 7.77 15.32 6.36
CA LYS A 22 7.74 14.21 5.39
C LYS A 22 7.72 14.68 3.93
N CYS A 23 7.30 15.91 3.68
CA CYS A 23 7.15 16.51 2.35
C CYS A 23 8.38 17.31 1.91
N LEU A 24 9.40 17.44 2.75
CA LEU A 24 10.63 18.14 2.36
C LEU A 24 11.37 17.38 1.25
N PRO A 25 12.11 18.09 0.37
CA PRO A 25 12.94 17.45 -0.64
C PRO A 25 13.85 16.37 -0.04
N GLY A 26 13.87 15.18 -0.66
CA GLY A 26 14.66 14.03 -0.20
C GLY A 26 14.02 13.18 0.91
N MET A 27 13.07 13.72 1.68
CA MET A 27 12.48 12.98 2.81
C MET A 27 11.66 11.76 2.39
N TYR A 28 11.06 11.80 1.20
CA TYR A 28 10.44 10.64 0.57
C TYR A 28 11.43 9.47 0.46
N HIS A 29 12.65 9.71 -0.04
CA HIS A 29 13.67 8.67 -0.21
C HIS A 29 14.18 8.16 1.13
N VAL A 30 14.41 9.05 2.09
CA VAL A 30 14.86 8.69 3.46
C VAL A 30 13.83 7.78 4.13
N ARG A 31 12.55 8.16 4.12
CA ARG A 31 11.46 7.37 4.70
C ARG A 31 11.32 6.01 4.04
N THR A 32 11.35 5.98 2.71
CA THR A 32 11.25 4.75 1.93
C THR A 32 12.41 3.79 2.22
N LEU A 33 13.64 4.31 2.24
CA LEU A 33 14.82 3.52 2.58
C LEU A 33 14.76 3.03 4.03
N TYR A 34 14.41 3.91 4.98
CA TYR A 34 14.25 3.57 6.39
C TYR A 34 13.23 2.44 6.59
N ALA A 35 12.05 2.56 5.96
CA ALA A 35 10.99 1.57 6.01
C ALA A 35 11.48 0.18 5.56
N VAL A 36 12.19 0.13 4.42
CA VAL A 36 12.77 -1.11 3.89
C VAL A 36 13.83 -1.69 4.82
N LEU A 37 14.78 -0.87 5.29
CA LEU A 37 15.88 -1.31 6.14
C LEU A 37 15.38 -1.83 7.50
N VAL A 38 14.46 -1.11 8.15
CA VAL A 38 13.89 -1.50 9.43
C VAL A 38 13.04 -2.78 9.29
N ARG A 39 12.19 -2.87 8.27
CA ARG A 39 11.38 -4.09 8.05
C ARG A 39 12.23 -5.30 7.69
N LYS A 40 13.34 -5.10 7.00
CA LYS A 40 14.32 -6.16 6.74
C LYS A 40 15.03 -6.62 8.02
N ALA A 41 15.44 -5.68 8.88
CA ALA A 41 16.22 -5.96 10.09
C ALA A 41 15.37 -6.55 11.23
N PHE A 42 14.13 -6.09 11.40
CA PHE A 42 13.26 -6.43 12.54
C PHE A 42 11.97 -7.18 12.13
N GLY A 43 11.89 -7.63 10.88
CA GLY A 43 10.74 -8.40 10.39
C GLY A 43 10.62 -9.74 11.11
N LYS A 44 9.41 -10.10 11.55
CA LYS A 44 9.13 -11.43 12.11
C LYS A 44 9.43 -12.55 11.08
N PRO A 45 9.78 -13.77 11.52
CA PRO A 45 9.95 -14.92 10.64
C PRO A 45 8.75 -15.09 9.71
N ARG A 46 9.03 -15.35 8.44
CA ARG A 46 8.00 -15.49 7.41
C ARG A 46 7.47 -16.91 7.45
N ASP A 47 6.16 -17.05 7.59
CA ASP A 47 5.45 -18.31 7.41
C ASP A 47 4.32 -18.14 6.38
N HIS A 48 3.77 -19.26 5.92
CA HIS A 48 2.59 -19.28 5.03
C HIS A 48 1.41 -18.47 5.59
N ARG A 49 1.26 -18.44 6.93
CA ARG A 49 0.18 -17.72 7.63
C ARG A 49 0.34 -16.21 7.54
N THR A 50 1.53 -15.71 7.24
CA THR A 50 1.84 -14.28 7.11
C THR A 50 1.79 -13.77 5.68
N LEU A 51 1.61 -14.62 4.68
CA LEU A 51 1.60 -14.22 3.27
C LEU A 51 0.52 -13.16 2.99
N PHE A 52 -0.72 -13.47 3.37
CA PHE A 52 -1.88 -12.59 3.19
C PHE A 52 -2.11 -11.63 4.35
N LYS A 53 -1.21 -11.58 5.36
CA LYS A 53 -1.38 -10.63 6.47
C LYS A 53 -1.17 -9.19 5.96
N PRO A 54 -2.07 -8.26 6.29
CA PRO A 54 -1.89 -6.88 5.92
C PRO A 54 -0.72 -6.24 6.67
N GLU A 55 -0.04 -5.33 5.99
CA GLU A 55 0.90 -4.39 6.56
C GLU A 55 0.15 -3.07 6.84
N ILE A 56 0.21 -2.58 8.08
CA ILE A 56 -0.47 -1.36 8.50
C ILE A 56 0.56 -0.25 8.72
N PHE A 57 0.34 0.86 8.04
CA PHE A 57 1.11 2.10 8.14
C PHE A 57 0.18 3.23 8.59
N THR A 58 0.65 4.17 9.41
CA THR A 58 -0.15 5.33 9.82
C THR A 58 0.48 6.63 9.35
N SER A 59 -0.35 7.55 8.86
CA SER A 59 0.09 8.85 8.37
C SER A 59 -0.91 9.94 8.78
N ARG A 60 -0.56 11.18 8.48
CA ARG A 60 -1.44 12.35 8.56
C ARG A 60 -1.43 13.08 7.23
N ASN A 61 -2.44 13.90 6.98
CA ASN A 61 -2.49 14.81 5.84
C ASN A 61 -1.83 16.15 6.21
N PRO A 62 -0.51 16.34 6.05
CA PRO A 62 0.16 17.59 6.39
C PRO A 62 -0.26 18.70 5.45
N LEU A 63 0.07 19.93 5.82
CA LEU A 63 -0.26 21.12 5.05
C LEU A 63 0.17 21.04 3.58
N PHE A 64 1.34 20.45 3.29
CA PHE A 64 1.87 20.36 1.91
C PHE A 64 1.25 19.23 1.06
N GLU A 65 0.35 18.44 1.64
CA GLU A 65 -0.46 17.46 0.89
C GLU A 65 -1.92 17.92 0.74
N VAL A 66 -2.26 19.11 1.23
CA VAL A 66 -3.60 19.70 1.10
C VAL A 66 -3.71 20.41 -0.25
N ASP A 67 -4.76 20.10 -1.01
CA ASP A 67 -5.07 20.75 -2.28
C ASP A 67 -5.88 22.05 -2.11
N VAL A 68 -6.26 22.66 -3.25
CA VAL A 68 -7.09 23.87 -3.30
C VAL A 68 -8.49 23.70 -2.72
N TYR A 69 -8.96 22.46 -2.54
CA TYR A 69 -10.25 22.12 -1.95
C TYR A 69 -10.14 21.73 -0.48
N PHE A 70 -9.00 22.00 0.16
CA PHE A 70 -8.76 21.75 1.58
C PHE A 70 -8.82 20.26 1.99
N HIS A 71 -8.48 19.35 1.09
CA HIS A 71 -8.36 17.93 1.41
C HIS A 71 -7.05 17.36 0.88
N LYS A 72 -6.72 16.13 1.28
CA LYS A 72 -5.53 15.44 0.76
C LYS A 72 -5.60 15.36 -0.78
N THR A 73 -4.59 15.89 -1.45
CA THR A 73 -4.49 15.83 -2.91
C THR A 73 -4.42 14.38 -3.40
N ASN A 74 -5.13 14.09 -4.49
CA ASN A 74 -5.20 12.77 -5.12
C ASN A 74 -3.81 12.15 -5.36
N SER A 75 -2.83 12.97 -5.74
CA SER A 75 -1.47 12.51 -6.04
C SER A 75 -0.72 12.01 -4.79
N SER A 76 -0.92 12.65 -3.65
CA SER A 76 -0.19 12.34 -2.42
C SER A 76 -0.59 11.01 -1.78
N TYR A 77 -1.71 10.41 -2.20
CA TYR A 77 -2.04 9.03 -1.83
C TYR A 77 -0.99 8.05 -2.35
N PHE A 78 -0.43 8.30 -3.54
CA PHE A 78 0.55 7.39 -4.14
C PHE A 78 1.88 7.36 -3.38
N SER A 79 2.28 8.46 -2.75
CA SER A 79 3.47 8.50 -1.89
C SER A 79 3.31 7.62 -0.64
N ASP A 80 2.14 7.64 0.01
CA ASP A 80 1.88 6.76 1.16
C ASP A 80 1.68 5.29 0.71
N LEU A 81 1.15 5.05 -0.50
CA LEU A 81 1.07 3.72 -1.10
C LEU A 81 2.46 3.15 -1.35
N ASP A 82 3.40 3.92 -1.88
CA ASP A 82 4.78 3.47 -2.07
C ASP A 82 5.40 2.97 -0.76
N GLU A 83 5.29 3.74 0.32
CA GLU A 83 5.85 3.36 1.62
C GLU A 83 5.16 2.12 2.21
N SER A 84 3.83 2.06 2.19
CA SER A 84 3.07 0.92 2.70
C SER A 84 3.36 -0.37 1.92
N ARG A 85 3.40 -0.30 0.58
CA ARG A 85 3.69 -1.44 -0.30
C ARG A 85 5.14 -1.89 -0.19
N LEU A 86 6.09 -0.96 -0.03
CA LEU A 86 7.50 -1.31 0.16
C LEU A 86 7.75 -1.96 1.51
N CYS A 87 7.05 -1.57 2.58
CA CYS A 87 7.06 -2.30 3.84
C CYS A 87 6.60 -3.75 3.66
N LEU A 88 5.48 -3.95 2.95
CA LEU A 88 4.94 -5.27 2.63
C LEU A 88 5.90 -6.09 1.78
N LEU A 89 6.45 -5.52 0.71
CA LEU A 89 7.40 -6.18 -0.17
C LEU A 89 8.70 -6.51 0.56
N ALA A 90 9.23 -5.63 1.40
CA ALA A 90 10.42 -5.91 2.21
C ALA A 90 10.15 -7.01 3.24
N ARG A 91 8.92 -7.08 3.77
CA ARG A 91 8.48 -8.15 4.65
C ARG A 91 8.40 -9.50 3.93
N VAL A 92 7.88 -9.58 2.70
CA VAL A 92 7.67 -10.85 1.99
C VAL A 92 8.90 -11.26 1.15
N PHE A 93 9.56 -10.29 0.51
CA PHE A 93 10.67 -10.44 -0.46
C PHE A 93 11.89 -9.58 -0.09
N PRO A 94 12.50 -9.72 1.11
CA PRO A 94 13.64 -8.86 1.54
C PRO A 94 14.87 -8.94 0.63
N GLU A 95 15.07 -10.06 -0.06
CA GLU A 95 16.20 -10.31 -0.96
C GLU A 95 16.11 -9.43 -2.20
N CYS A 96 14.90 -9.00 -2.55
CA CYS A 96 14.69 -8.01 -3.60
C CYS A 96 15.15 -6.60 -3.19
N PHE A 97 15.51 -6.42 -1.91
CA PHE A 97 16.04 -5.21 -1.31
C PHE A 97 17.43 -5.46 -0.68
N SER A 98 18.17 -6.44 -1.21
CA SER A 98 19.58 -6.63 -0.85
C SER A 98 20.48 -5.80 -1.75
N PHE A 99 21.43 -5.10 -1.16
CA PHE A 99 22.49 -4.41 -1.90
C PHE A 99 23.61 -5.37 -2.34
N THR A 100 23.61 -6.60 -1.83
CA THR A 100 24.60 -7.64 -2.14
C THR A 100 23.90 -8.90 -2.65
N GLY A 101 24.35 -9.39 -3.81
CA GLY A 101 24.17 -10.79 -4.23
C GLY A 101 22.90 -11.19 -4.99
N ASN A 102 21.81 -10.41 -5.01
CA ASN A 102 20.61 -10.74 -5.80
C ASN A 102 20.09 -9.52 -6.58
N ASN A 103 20.09 -9.62 -7.91
CA ASN A 103 19.61 -8.56 -8.81
C ASN A 103 18.10 -8.62 -9.07
N ILE A 104 17.33 -9.33 -8.24
CA ILE A 104 15.87 -9.38 -8.36
C ILE A 104 15.31 -8.06 -7.83
N ARG A 105 14.58 -7.32 -8.65
CA ARG A 105 13.96 -6.04 -8.26
C ARG A 105 12.46 -6.09 -8.51
N PRO A 106 11.62 -5.65 -7.55
CA PRO A 106 10.21 -5.48 -7.81
C PRO A 106 10.03 -4.22 -8.66
N ALA A 107 9.34 -4.34 -9.79
CA ALA A 107 9.02 -3.22 -10.67
C ALA A 107 7.49 -3.08 -10.75
N MET A 108 7.00 -1.89 -10.39
CA MET A 108 5.57 -1.57 -10.45
C MET A 108 5.15 -1.39 -11.91
N GLY A 109 4.15 -2.16 -12.36
CA GLY A 109 3.61 -2.07 -13.72
C GLY A 109 2.40 -1.15 -13.84
N GLY A 110 1.71 -0.88 -12.72
CA GLY A 110 0.55 0.01 -12.70
C GLY A 110 -0.14 0.01 -11.35
N THR A 111 -0.86 1.09 -11.08
CA THR A 111 -1.68 1.26 -9.88
C THR A 111 -2.96 2.02 -10.24
N ALA A 112 -4.08 1.64 -9.66
CA ALA A 112 -5.32 2.39 -9.73
C ALA A 112 -5.81 2.65 -8.31
N CYS A 113 -6.38 3.84 -8.09
CA CYS A 113 -6.89 4.28 -6.81
C CYS A 113 -8.30 4.84 -6.98
N THR A 114 -9.22 4.43 -6.12
CA THR A 114 -10.60 4.93 -6.05
C THR A 114 -10.79 5.63 -4.71
N PHE A 115 -11.35 6.84 -4.75
CA PHE A 115 -11.55 7.70 -3.58
C PHE A 115 -13.04 7.73 -3.21
N PHE A 116 -13.36 7.48 -1.94
CA PHE A 116 -14.74 7.47 -1.44
C PHE A 116 -15.01 8.60 -0.46
N LYS A 117 -14.00 8.99 0.33
CA LYS A 117 -14.08 10.06 1.34
C LYS A 117 -12.85 10.95 1.25
N ALA A 118 -13.03 12.22 1.58
CA ALA A 118 -11.94 13.16 1.67
C ALA A 118 -11.19 13.01 3.00
N ILE A 119 -9.90 13.31 3.01
CA ILE A 119 -9.08 13.38 4.24
C ILE A 119 -8.81 14.84 4.54
N ALA A 120 -9.29 15.32 5.68
CA ALA A 120 -9.15 16.71 6.10
C ALA A 120 -7.69 17.06 6.46
N PRO A 121 -7.32 18.34 6.54
CA PRO A 121 -5.99 18.76 6.97
C PRO A 121 -5.67 18.23 8.37
N PHE A 122 -4.45 17.73 8.54
CA PHE A 122 -3.91 17.10 9.75
C PHE A 122 -4.62 15.84 10.25
N GLU A 123 -5.67 15.39 9.55
CA GLU A 123 -6.40 14.17 9.89
C GLU A 123 -5.47 12.96 9.83
N LYS A 124 -5.57 12.09 10.85
CA LYS A 124 -4.80 10.85 10.95
C LYS A 124 -5.55 9.72 10.25
N TYR A 125 -4.83 8.94 9.45
CA TYR A 125 -5.36 7.77 8.76
C TYR A 125 -4.37 6.59 8.81
N GLU A 126 -4.87 5.44 8.42
CA GLU A 126 -4.14 4.19 8.25
C GLU A 126 -4.10 3.83 6.76
N VAL A 127 -2.97 3.27 6.32
CA VAL A 127 -2.82 2.65 5.00
C VAL A 127 -2.50 1.18 5.23
N THR A 128 -3.38 0.32 4.76
CA THR A 128 -3.27 -1.13 4.95
C THR A 128 -3.01 -1.77 3.61
N SER A 129 -1.88 -2.46 3.42
CA SER A 129 -1.53 -3.14 2.17
C SER A 129 -1.38 -4.64 2.37
N GLN A 130 -1.94 -5.46 1.49
CA GLN A 130 -1.82 -6.92 1.54
C GLN A 130 -1.68 -7.52 0.13
N ILE A 131 -1.00 -8.67 0.04
CA ILE A 131 -1.02 -9.47 -1.19
C ILE A 131 -2.47 -9.92 -1.42
N LEU A 132 -2.98 -9.63 -2.61
CA LEU A 132 -4.32 -9.99 -3.04
C LEU A 132 -4.30 -11.31 -3.80
N SER A 133 -3.48 -11.39 -4.85
CA SER A 133 -3.31 -12.55 -5.71
C SER A 133 -2.03 -12.42 -6.54
N TRP A 134 -1.75 -13.40 -7.39
CA TRP A 134 -0.69 -13.36 -8.39
C TRP A 134 -1.06 -14.21 -9.61
N ASP A 135 -0.49 -13.88 -10.76
CA ASP A 135 -0.47 -14.70 -11.98
C ASP A 135 0.98 -15.04 -12.37
N ASP A 136 1.20 -15.44 -13.61
CA ASP A 136 2.51 -15.85 -14.13
C ASP A 136 3.51 -14.68 -14.23
N LYS A 137 3.05 -13.43 -14.15
CA LYS A 137 3.87 -12.23 -14.33
C LYS A 137 3.76 -11.24 -13.18
N TRP A 138 2.56 -11.07 -12.64
CA TRP A 138 2.17 -9.99 -11.76
C TRP A 138 1.80 -10.49 -10.38
N LEU A 139 2.37 -9.85 -9.37
CA LEU A 139 1.89 -9.88 -8.00
C LEU A 139 0.95 -8.69 -7.79
N TYR A 140 -0.28 -8.97 -7.37
CA TYR A 140 -1.29 -7.96 -7.10
C TYR A 140 -1.34 -7.65 -5.60
N ILE A 141 -1.25 -6.36 -5.26
CA ILE A 141 -1.37 -5.86 -3.90
C ILE A 141 -2.63 -4.99 -3.82
N ALA A 142 -3.48 -5.29 -2.85
CA ALA A 142 -4.61 -4.43 -2.48
C ALA A 142 -4.19 -3.53 -1.33
N SER A 143 -4.53 -2.26 -1.42
CA SER A 143 -4.26 -1.24 -0.42
C SER A 143 -5.54 -0.49 -0.05
N TYR A 144 -5.70 -0.17 1.23
CA TYR A 144 -6.86 0.51 1.77
C TYR A 144 -6.42 1.68 2.62
N PHE A 145 -6.92 2.88 2.31
CA PHE A 145 -6.86 4.02 3.22
C PHE A 145 -8.06 3.94 4.15
N LEU A 146 -7.79 3.94 5.44
CA LEU A 146 -8.79 3.80 6.49
C LEU A 146 -8.69 4.98 7.44
N VAL A 147 -9.82 5.43 7.99
CA VAL A 147 -9.80 6.33 9.15
C VAL A 147 -9.00 5.71 10.31
N ALA A 148 -8.42 6.53 11.19
CA ALA A 148 -7.65 6.03 12.33
C ALA A 148 -8.43 4.97 13.16
N GLY A 149 -7.77 3.86 13.48
CA GLY A 149 -8.34 2.68 14.12
C GLY A 149 -9.22 1.82 13.21
N GLY A 150 -9.30 2.13 11.92
CA GLY A 150 -10.15 1.45 10.95
C GLY A 150 -9.78 -0.02 10.78
N SER A 151 -8.49 -0.35 10.74
CA SER A 151 -8.01 -1.73 10.65
C SER A 151 -8.52 -2.59 11.83
N HIS A 152 -8.45 -2.06 13.06
CA HIS A 152 -8.98 -2.73 14.25
C HIS A 152 -10.50 -2.91 14.20
N ARG A 153 -11.24 -1.88 13.74
CA ARG A 153 -12.71 -1.96 13.59
C ARG A 153 -13.11 -3.02 12.56
N LEU A 154 -12.43 -3.11 11.42
CA LEU A 154 -12.64 -4.16 10.43
C LEU A 154 -12.33 -5.54 10.99
N ALA A 155 -11.21 -5.70 11.69
CA ALA A 155 -10.84 -6.98 12.30
C ALA A 155 -11.85 -7.44 13.36
N ARG A 156 -12.44 -6.51 14.12
CA ARG A 156 -13.53 -6.81 15.08
C ARG A 156 -14.81 -7.23 14.35
N ALA A 157 -15.20 -6.50 13.31
CA ALA A 157 -16.39 -6.80 12.52
C ALA A 157 -16.30 -8.18 11.84
N ALA A 158 -15.11 -8.56 11.36
CA ALA A 158 -14.86 -9.86 10.73
C ALA A 158 -15.06 -11.07 11.66
N ARG A 159 -15.13 -10.86 12.98
CA ARG A 159 -15.44 -11.92 13.97
C ARG A 159 -16.93 -12.07 14.27
N LEU A 160 -17.77 -11.18 13.76
CA LEU A 160 -19.20 -11.14 14.02
C LEU A 160 -19.95 -11.81 12.87
N ASP A 161 -20.27 -11.04 11.83
CA ASP A 161 -21.01 -11.51 10.65
C ASP A 161 -20.65 -10.68 9.40
N PRO A 162 -21.01 -11.13 8.18
CA PRO A 162 -20.72 -10.40 6.95
C PRO A 162 -21.38 -9.02 6.85
N LYS A 163 -22.54 -8.80 7.48
CA LYS A 163 -23.26 -7.52 7.45
C LYS A 163 -22.54 -6.46 8.28
N ALA A 164 -21.99 -6.85 9.43
CA ALA A 164 -21.14 -6.00 10.27
C ALA A 164 -19.87 -5.58 9.53
N VAL A 165 -19.30 -6.47 8.70
CA VAL A 165 -18.15 -6.13 7.85
C VAL A 165 -18.52 -5.09 6.80
N ASP A 166 -19.67 -5.22 6.11
CA ASP A 166 -20.11 -4.23 5.12
C ASP A 166 -20.34 -2.85 5.76
N ASP A 167 -21.06 -2.81 6.89
CA ASP A 167 -21.31 -1.56 7.64
C ASP A 167 -20.00 -0.91 8.13
N ALA A 168 -19.09 -1.71 8.70
CA ALA A 168 -17.79 -1.21 9.11
C ALA A 168 -16.99 -0.69 7.91
N THR A 169 -16.99 -1.39 6.79
CA THR A 169 -16.28 -1.01 5.55
C THR A 169 -16.76 0.34 5.04
N ARG A 170 -18.08 0.54 4.89
CA ARG A 170 -18.67 1.81 4.46
C ARG A 170 -18.30 2.96 5.41
N LYS A 171 -18.17 2.68 6.71
CA LYS A 171 -17.79 3.68 7.71
C LYS A 171 -16.30 3.99 7.68
N VAL A 172 -15.44 3.00 7.48
CA VAL A 172 -14.01 3.15 7.72
C VAL A 172 -13.13 3.33 6.48
N VAL A 173 -13.57 2.88 5.31
CA VAL A 173 -12.78 2.98 4.07
C VAL A 173 -12.90 4.40 3.50
N ILE A 174 -11.74 5.00 3.28
CA ILE A 174 -11.57 6.34 2.69
C ILE A 174 -11.26 6.20 1.19
N ALA A 175 -10.33 5.32 0.85
CA ALA A 175 -9.91 5.04 -0.51
C ALA A 175 -9.42 3.59 -0.63
N THR A 176 -9.48 3.03 -1.83
CA THR A 176 -8.90 1.73 -2.16
C THR A 176 -7.94 1.87 -3.33
N ALA A 177 -6.90 1.05 -3.33
CA ALA A 177 -5.99 0.96 -4.45
C ALA A 177 -5.63 -0.50 -4.73
N ILE A 178 -5.33 -0.77 -5.99
CA ILE A 178 -4.78 -2.04 -6.44
C ILE A 178 -3.54 -1.77 -7.28
N THR A 179 -2.49 -2.56 -7.08
CA THR A 179 -1.21 -2.39 -7.74
C THR A 179 -0.69 -3.72 -8.25
N LYS A 180 -0.09 -3.73 -9.45
CA LYS A 180 0.65 -4.88 -9.98
C LYS A 180 2.16 -4.66 -9.98
N TYR A 181 2.89 -5.64 -9.45
CA TYR A 181 4.35 -5.69 -9.45
C TYR A 181 4.84 -6.91 -10.24
N CYS A 182 5.90 -6.74 -11.02
CA CYS A 182 6.64 -7.87 -11.60
C CYS A 182 8.03 -7.95 -10.96
N PHE A 183 8.61 -9.15 -10.90
CA PHE A 183 9.95 -9.34 -10.36
C PHE A 183 10.95 -9.48 -11.50
N LYS A 184 11.96 -8.60 -11.52
CA LYS A 184 12.94 -8.51 -12.61
C LYS A 184 14.32 -8.96 -12.17
N LEU A 185 14.88 -9.97 -12.83
CA LEU A 185 16.30 -10.31 -12.77
C LEU A 185 16.97 -9.83 -14.06
N GLY A 186 17.46 -8.59 -14.05
CA GLY A 186 17.87 -7.92 -15.29
C GLY A 186 16.68 -7.75 -16.24
N ARG A 187 16.73 -8.36 -17.42
CA ARG A 187 15.62 -8.35 -18.40
C ARG A 187 14.62 -9.49 -18.20
N LEU A 188 14.99 -10.53 -17.46
CA LEU A 188 14.11 -11.68 -17.17
C LEU A 188 13.02 -11.26 -16.17
N THR A 189 11.78 -11.65 -16.46
CA THR A 189 10.68 -11.54 -15.49
C THR A 189 10.50 -12.89 -14.82
N LEU A 190 10.51 -12.90 -13.48
CA LEU A 190 10.29 -14.10 -12.68
C LEU A 190 8.83 -14.15 -12.25
N GLU A 191 8.27 -15.36 -12.25
CA GLU A 191 6.91 -15.60 -11.81
C GLU A 191 6.83 -15.42 -10.28
N PRO A 192 5.87 -14.64 -9.76
CA PRO A 192 5.68 -14.48 -8.32
C PRO A 192 5.52 -15.81 -7.59
N GLU A 193 4.82 -16.78 -8.19
CA GLU A 193 4.58 -18.08 -7.59
C GLU A 193 5.89 -18.84 -7.29
N GLN A 194 6.82 -18.88 -8.25
CA GLN A 194 8.13 -19.51 -8.07
C GLN A 194 8.91 -18.88 -6.90
N LEU A 195 8.83 -17.55 -6.75
CA LEU A 195 9.47 -16.86 -5.62
C LEU A 195 8.82 -17.23 -4.29
N LEU A 196 7.49 -17.33 -4.25
CA LEU A 196 6.74 -17.72 -3.06
C LEU A 196 7.01 -19.19 -2.66
N GLN A 197 7.06 -20.10 -3.64
CA GLN A 197 7.41 -21.51 -3.45
C GLN A 197 8.84 -21.68 -2.93
N LYS A 198 9.82 -20.99 -3.55
CA LYS A 198 11.23 -21.01 -3.10
C LYS A 198 11.40 -20.58 -1.64
N LYS A 199 10.52 -19.70 -1.18
CA LYS A 199 10.47 -19.21 0.21
C LYS A 199 9.69 -20.11 1.16
N LYS A 200 9.10 -21.20 0.68
CA LYS A 200 8.20 -22.08 1.44
C LYS A 200 7.02 -21.31 2.05
N LEU A 201 6.57 -20.25 1.36
CA LEU A 201 5.37 -19.48 1.75
C LEU A 201 4.09 -20.13 1.20
N LEU A 202 4.22 -20.96 0.17
CA LEU A 202 3.16 -21.86 -0.29
C LEU A 202 3.49 -23.26 0.22
N ILE A 203 2.77 -23.73 1.23
CA ILE A 203 2.93 -25.07 1.80
C ILE A 203 1.78 -25.96 1.32
N ARG A 204 2.10 -27.18 0.91
CA ARG A 204 1.17 -28.18 0.36
C ARG A 204 -0.04 -28.45 1.26
N ASP A 205 0.16 -28.53 2.57
CA ASP A 205 -0.93 -28.75 3.55
C ASP A 205 -1.97 -27.61 3.57
N SER A 206 -1.59 -26.43 3.06
CA SER A 206 -2.45 -25.24 2.95
C SER A 206 -2.80 -24.91 1.49
N GLU A 207 -2.55 -25.84 0.56
CA GLU A 207 -2.72 -25.63 -0.89
C GLU A 207 -4.13 -25.19 -1.26
N VAL A 208 -5.12 -25.85 -0.67
CA VAL A 208 -6.53 -25.49 -0.84
C VAL A 208 -6.80 -24.06 -0.35
N GLU A 209 -6.23 -23.66 0.80
CA GLU A 209 -6.48 -22.34 1.38
C GLU A 209 -5.88 -21.21 0.54
N TRP A 210 -4.60 -21.33 0.16
CA TRP A 210 -3.96 -20.26 -0.62
C TRP A 210 -4.44 -20.24 -2.07
N THR A 211 -4.80 -21.39 -2.66
CA THR A 211 -5.40 -21.44 -4.00
C THR A 211 -6.75 -20.75 -4.01
N ARG A 212 -7.59 -20.98 -2.99
CA ARG A 212 -8.85 -20.27 -2.82
C ARG A 212 -8.64 -18.76 -2.70
N LYS A 213 -7.72 -18.31 -1.84
CA LYS A 213 -7.42 -16.87 -1.68
C LYS A 213 -6.87 -16.24 -2.97
N LYS A 214 -6.00 -16.95 -3.70
CA LYS A 214 -5.48 -16.55 -5.01
C LYS A 214 -6.63 -16.36 -6.00
N ALA A 215 -7.57 -17.32 -6.08
CA ALA A 215 -8.72 -17.25 -6.97
C ALA A 215 -9.68 -16.10 -6.63
N GLU A 216 -10.02 -15.91 -5.35
CA GLU A 216 -10.85 -14.80 -4.87
C GLU A 216 -10.26 -13.44 -5.25
N GLY A 217 -8.94 -13.28 -5.08
CA GLY A 217 -8.24 -12.05 -5.43
C GLY A 217 -8.07 -11.83 -6.94
N ALA A 218 -8.05 -12.90 -7.75
CA ALA A 218 -7.82 -12.83 -9.19
C ALA A 218 -8.96 -12.10 -9.92
N HIS A 219 -10.21 -12.25 -9.48
CA HIS A 219 -11.35 -11.53 -10.07
C HIS A 219 -11.19 -10.01 -9.92
N ILE A 220 -10.75 -9.55 -8.76
CA ILE A 220 -10.49 -8.12 -8.52
C ILE A 220 -9.24 -7.69 -9.31
N ALA A 221 -8.20 -8.52 -9.38
CA ALA A 221 -7.00 -8.25 -10.16
C ALA A 221 -7.28 -8.08 -11.66
N ALA A 222 -8.19 -8.87 -12.24
CA ALA A 222 -8.56 -8.78 -13.65
C ALA A 222 -9.07 -7.38 -14.06
N SER A 223 -9.65 -6.61 -13.14
CA SER A 223 -10.06 -5.22 -13.39
C SER A 223 -8.88 -4.31 -13.78
N MET A 224 -7.67 -4.56 -13.27
CA MET A 224 -6.46 -3.81 -13.62
C MET A 224 -5.94 -4.12 -15.01
N ASP A 225 -6.18 -5.32 -15.51
CA ASP A 225 -5.81 -5.67 -16.88
C ASP A 225 -6.85 -5.15 -17.88
N ALA A 226 -8.13 -5.12 -17.50
CA ALA A 226 -9.17 -4.44 -18.27
C ALA A 226 -8.86 -2.95 -18.50
N LEU A 227 -8.31 -2.24 -17.50
CA LEU A 227 -7.83 -0.86 -17.69
C LEU A 227 -6.66 -0.76 -18.68
N GLY A 228 -5.83 -1.81 -18.78
CA GLY A 228 -4.75 -1.88 -19.76
C GLY A 228 -5.24 -1.91 -21.21
N ALA A 229 -6.45 -2.44 -21.45
CA ALA A 229 -7.05 -2.45 -22.77
C ALA A 229 -7.31 -1.02 -23.32
N LEU A 230 -7.39 0.01 -22.46
CA LEU A 230 -7.48 1.41 -22.90
C LEU A 230 -6.23 1.87 -23.66
N ARG A 231 -5.06 1.22 -23.46
CA ARG A 231 -3.86 1.48 -24.26
C ARG A 231 -4.02 0.98 -25.70
N ASP A 232 -4.65 -0.17 -25.84
CA ASP A 232 -4.80 -0.87 -27.13
C ASP A 232 -6.06 -0.38 -27.87
N GLY A 233 -7.01 0.23 -27.14
CA GLY A 233 -8.08 1.04 -27.67
C GLY A 233 -7.51 2.34 -28.22
N ALA A 234 -7.22 2.35 -29.52
CA ALA A 234 -6.90 3.56 -30.27
C ALA A 234 -7.85 4.68 -29.82
N PHE A 235 -7.29 5.83 -29.42
CA PHE A 235 -8.02 7.07 -29.29
C PHE A 235 -9.01 7.15 -30.46
N LEU A 236 -10.31 7.07 -30.18
CA LEU A 236 -11.35 7.42 -31.15
C LEU A 236 -11.31 8.95 -31.33
N MET A 237 -10.16 9.48 -31.73
CA MET A 237 -10.07 10.76 -32.43
C MET A 237 -10.71 10.49 -33.78
N GLY A 238 -12.03 10.64 -33.81
CA GLY A 238 -12.83 10.48 -35.00
C GLY A 238 -12.25 11.34 -36.12
N GLY A 239 -11.91 10.68 -37.23
CA GLY A 239 -11.90 11.37 -38.50
C GLY A 239 -13.30 11.95 -38.73
N ARG A 240 -13.36 13.27 -38.76
CA ARG A 240 -14.26 14.03 -39.61
C ARG A 240 -13.43 15.10 -40.29
#